data_AF-A0A5F0JMN9-F1
#
_entry.id   AF-A0A5F0JMN9-F1
#
_cell.length_a   1.000
_cell.length_b   1.000
_cell.length_c   1.000
_cell.angle_alpha   90.00
_cell.angle_beta   90.00
_cell.angle_gamma   90.00
#
_symmetry.space_group_name_H-M   'P 1'
#
loop_
_entity.id
_entity.type
_entity.pdbx_description
1 polymer ?
#
loop_
_entity_poly.entity_id
_entity_poly.type
_entity_poly.pdbx_seq_one_letter_code
_entity_poly.pdbx_strand_id
1 'polypeptide(L)'
;MSAQQQVITIDDISADNAPAIYVAGGLGQFFEAVKAEVTGEVPDLTTVKGRARIASLAATVSKSKKAVETPGRDYLKRLKEMPKVVEAELREFVDAMDALRDETRKPLTDWEAAVAAKKREIEAWVGELRLDPLTISTADSEYLKISIGAFEGIVIDGEWLGDYEAEALRLKADTLEALRAALVKREQYEAEQAELVRLRAEAEAQAQRDRDAEIARVAAEQARIQAEQQAKAEREAAARREQELLDQAAATQRAAAQAALDAEAAAERQRLQLELQAEQSRAAAAQAEANRIAAEQHAEQERIAAVRRAEEAAELARQDERRRADAAAAEIVRQQEMRERDEAHRRAINRTALEAFIAGGMPEECAKQAVKLIAQRKIPAITISY
;
A
#
# COMPACT_ATOMS: atom_id res chain seq x y z
N MET A 1 -51.19 -59.20 -119.02
CA MET A 1 -50.80 -58.75 -120.37
C MET A 1 -49.60 -59.57 -120.81
N SER A 2 -49.84 -60.68 -121.53
CA SER A 2 -48.77 -61.51 -122.08
C SER A 2 -48.06 -60.76 -123.20
N ALA A 3 -46.87 -60.25 -122.90
CA ALA A 3 -45.95 -59.81 -123.94
C ALA A 3 -45.57 -61.05 -124.77
N GLN A 4 -45.61 -60.90 -126.09
CA GLN A 4 -45.13 -61.89 -127.05
C GLN A 4 -43.76 -62.39 -126.60
N GLN A 5 -43.71 -63.66 -126.18
CA GLN A 5 -42.47 -64.30 -125.77
C GLN A 5 -41.67 -64.54 -127.06
N GLN A 6 -40.87 -63.54 -127.44
CA GLN A 6 -39.83 -63.73 -128.45
C GLN A 6 -39.05 -64.97 -128.05
N VAL A 7 -38.88 -65.91 -128.98
CA VAL A 7 -38.06 -67.10 -128.76
C VAL A 7 -36.62 -66.61 -128.69
N ILE A 8 -36.17 -66.27 -127.48
CA ILE A 8 -34.79 -65.86 -127.22
C ILE A 8 -33.94 -67.14 -127.32
N THR A 9 -33.00 -67.14 -128.24
CA THR A 9 -32.04 -68.23 -128.39
C THR A 9 -30.79 -67.96 -127.55
N ILE A 10 -29.93 -68.98 -127.39
CA ILE A 10 -28.69 -68.84 -126.61
C ILE A 10 -27.77 -67.75 -127.20
N ASP A 11 -27.81 -67.55 -128.51
CA ASP A 11 -26.99 -66.55 -129.20
C ASP A 11 -27.50 -65.12 -128.99
N ASP A 12 -28.76 -64.96 -128.56
CA ASP A 12 -29.37 -63.66 -128.29
C ASP A 12 -29.05 -63.13 -126.87
N ILE A 13 -28.41 -63.93 -126.01
CA ILE A 13 -28.11 -63.54 -124.63
C ILE A 13 -27.12 -62.37 -124.62
N SER A 14 -27.56 -61.24 -124.06
CA SER A 14 -26.80 -59.99 -124.00
C SER A 14 -27.02 -59.28 -122.66
N ALA A 15 -26.32 -58.16 -122.45
CA ALA A 15 -26.49 -57.33 -121.27
C ALA A 15 -27.91 -56.74 -121.14
N ASP A 16 -28.54 -56.39 -122.27
CA ASP A 16 -29.79 -55.65 -122.31
C ASP A 16 -31.00 -56.53 -122.00
N ASN A 17 -30.94 -57.81 -122.39
CA ASN A 17 -32.01 -58.78 -122.10
C ASN A 17 -31.71 -59.66 -120.87
N ALA A 18 -30.53 -59.54 -120.26
CA ALA A 18 -30.17 -60.26 -119.04
C ALA A 18 -31.23 -60.11 -117.91
N PRO A 19 -31.84 -58.93 -117.65
CA PRO A 19 -32.89 -58.81 -116.64
C PRO A 19 -34.16 -59.63 -116.94
N ALA A 20 -34.47 -59.88 -118.21
CA ALA A 20 -35.61 -60.70 -118.62
C ALA A 20 -35.28 -62.20 -118.63
N ILE A 21 -34.01 -62.56 -118.83
CA ILE A 21 -33.53 -63.94 -118.95
C ILE A 21 -33.19 -64.57 -117.59
N TYR A 22 -32.42 -63.86 -116.76
CA TYR A 22 -31.91 -64.37 -115.47
C TYR A 22 -32.91 -64.15 -114.33
N VAL A 23 -34.14 -64.60 -114.55
CA VAL A 23 -35.23 -64.60 -113.56
C VAL A 23 -35.54 -66.02 -113.12
N ALA A 24 -36.34 -66.16 -112.06
CA ALA A 24 -36.82 -67.46 -111.61
C ALA A 24 -37.52 -68.21 -112.75
N GLY A 25 -37.02 -69.39 -113.12
CA GLY A 25 -37.55 -70.21 -114.22
C GLY A 25 -37.15 -69.78 -115.64
N GLY A 26 -36.50 -68.62 -115.83
CA GLY A 26 -36.19 -68.06 -117.16
C GLY A 26 -35.17 -68.85 -117.98
N LEU A 27 -34.31 -69.65 -117.33
CA LEU A 27 -33.27 -70.43 -118.01
C LEU A 27 -33.75 -71.77 -118.58
N GLY A 28 -34.94 -72.23 -118.17
CA GLY A 28 -35.47 -73.54 -118.57
C GLY A 28 -35.63 -73.69 -120.08
N GLN A 29 -35.99 -72.59 -120.78
CA GLN A 29 -36.15 -72.59 -122.24
C GLN A 29 -34.86 -72.95 -122.99
N PHE A 30 -33.69 -72.48 -122.52
CA PHE A 30 -32.41 -72.80 -123.15
C PHE A 30 -32.01 -74.24 -122.90
N PHE A 31 -32.30 -74.77 -121.70
CA PHE A 31 -32.05 -76.17 -121.39
C PHE A 31 -32.91 -77.10 -122.26
N GLU A 32 -34.21 -76.83 -122.38
CA GLU A 32 -35.09 -77.65 -123.23
C GLU A 32 -34.72 -77.54 -124.72
N ALA A 33 -34.28 -76.36 -125.19
CA ALA A 33 -33.77 -76.21 -126.57
C ALA A 33 -32.51 -77.06 -126.83
N VAL A 34 -31.52 -77.00 -125.94
CA VAL A 34 -30.29 -77.81 -126.06
C VAL A 34 -30.59 -79.31 -125.92
N LYS A 35 -31.49 -79.67 -125.00
CA LYS A 35 -31.93 -81.06 -124.81
C LYS A 35 -32.59 -81.60 -126.09
N ALA A 36 -33.51 -80.85 -126.68
CA ALA A 36 -34.15 -81.22 -127.94
C ALA A 36 -33.12 -81.44 -129.06
N GLU A 37 -32.12 -80.55 -129.18
CA GLU A 37 -31.02 -80.68 -130.16
C GLU A 37 -30.22 -81.98 -129.95
N VAL A 38 -29.81 -82.29 -128.72
CA VAL A 38 -28.92 -83.44 -128.46
C VAL A 38 -29.65 -84.78 -128.37
N THR A 39 -30.95 -84.80 -128.05
CA THR A 39 -31.76 -86.03 -128.04
C THR A 39 -32.45 -86.32 -129.37
N GLY A 40 -32.39 -85.38 -130.32
CA GLY A 40 -33.02 -85.52 -131.64
C GLY A 40 -32.35 -86.57 -132.54
N GLU A 41 -31.13 -87.00 -132.20
CA GLU A 41 -30.42 -88.08 -132.88
C GLU A 41 -29.83 -89.07 -131.87
N VAL A 42 -29.81 -90.37 -132.23
CA VAL A 42 -29.17 -91.44 -131.45
C VAL A 42 -28.05 -92.06 -132.29
N PRO A 43 -26.80 -91.58 -132.18
CA PRO A 43 -25.69 -92.10 -132.98
C PRO A 43 -25.29 -93.53 -132.58
N ASP A 44 -24.87 -94.35 -133.56
CA ASP A 44 -24.46 -95.74 -133.35
C ASP A 44 -23.09 -95.87 -132.65
N LEU A 45 -23.10 -96.41 -131.42
CA LEU A 45 -21.93 -96.62 -130.57
C LEU A 45 -20.92 -97.64 -131.11
N THR A 46 -21.35 -98.56 -131.99
CA THR A 46 -20.45 -99.58 -132.55
C THR A 46 -19.46 -98.97 -133.56
N THR A 47 -19.78 -97.81 -134.15
CA THR A 47 -18.94 -97.12 -135.13
C THR A 47 -18.07 -96.02 -134.52
N VAL A 48 -16.87 -95.81 -135.08
CA VAL A 48 -15.99 -94.69 -134.70
C VAL A 48 -16.68 -93.34 -134.93
N LYS A 49 -17.42 -93.19 -136.04
CA LYS A 49 -18.14 -91.96 -136.38
C LYS A 49 -19.26 -91.65 -135.39
N GLY A 50 -20.05 -92.64 -134.97
CA GLY A 50 -21.12 -92.43 -133.99
C GLY A 50 -20.59 -92.05 -132.61
N ARG A 51 -19.50 -92.67 -132.14
CA ARG A 51 -18.82 -92.26 -130.89
C ARG A 51 -18.27 -90.82 -130.98
N ALA A 52 -17.69 -90.44 -132.12
CA ALA A 52 -17.23 -89.06 -132.33
C ALA A 52 -18.39 -88.05 -132.35
N ARG A 53 -19.55 -88.42 -132.92
CA ARG A 53 -20.75 -87.57 -132.90
C ARG A 53 -21.31 -87.37 -131.49
N ILE A 54 -21.35 -88.42 -130.67
CA ILE A 54 -21.75 -88.30 -129.25
C ILE A 54 -20.83 -87.34 -128.49
N ALA A 55 -19.51 -87.42 -128.71
CA ALA A 55 -18.56 -86.48 -128.13
C ALA A 55 -18.83 -85.03 -128.59
N SER A 56 -19.18 -84.83 -129.87
CA SER A 56 -19.58 -83.52 -130.39
C SER A 56 -20.86 -82.99 -129.75
N LEU A 57 -21.89 -83.82 -129.56
CA LEU A 57 -23.14 -83.42 -128.89
C LEU A 57 -22.88 -83.03 -127.43
N ALA A 58 -22.06 -83.79 -126.71
CA ALA A 58 -21.64 -83.44 -125.35
C ALA A 58 -20.86 -82.11 -125.29
N ALA A 59 -20.03 -81.84 -126.31
CA ALA A 59 -19.35 -80.56 -126.45
C ALA A 59 -20.34 -79.41 -126.70
N THR A 60 -21.39 -79.61 -127.51
CA THR A 60 -22.49 -78.64 -127.69
C THR A 60 -23.15 -78.32 -126.35
N VAL A 61 -23.54 -79.31 -125.54
CA VAL A 61 -24.10 -79.08 -124.19
C VAL A 61 -23.16 -78.22 -123.34
N SER A 62 -21.86 -78.55 -123.35
CA SER A 62 -20.87 -77.81 -122.56
C SER A 62 -20.70 -76.36 -123.02
N LYS A 63 -20.71 -76.12 -124.34
CA LYS A 63 -20.63 -74.79 -124.94
C LYS A 63 -21.87 -73.96 -124.61
N SER A 64 -23.06 -74.53 -124.80
CA SER A 64 -24.34 -73.88 -124.52
C SER A 64 -24.51 -73.55 -123.03
N LYS A 65 -24.09 -74.46 -122.13
CA LYS A 65 -24.03 -74.17 -120.68
C LYS A 65 -23.19 -72.93 -120.39
N LYS A 66 -21.99 -72.87 -120.96
CA LYS A 66 -21.08 -71.74 -120.75
C LYS A 66 -21.65 -70.44 -121.34
N ALA A 67 -22.27 -70.49 -122.51
CA ALA A 67 -22.91 -69.35 -123.15
C ALA A 67 -24.06 -68.74 -122.33
N VAL A 68 -24.78 -69.56 -121.56
CA VAL A 68 -25.82 -69.08 -120.62
C VAL A 68 -25.21 -68.66 -119.27
N GLU A 69 -24.24 -69.39 -118.74
CA GLU A 69 -23.68 -69.18 -117.40
C GLU A 69 -22.81 -67.92 -117.31
N THR A 70 -21.96 -67.66 -118.32
CA THR A 70 -21.02 -66.53 -118.29
C THR A 70 -21.74 -65.17 -118.24
N PRO A 71 -22.67 -64.84 -119.16
CA PRO A 71 -23.39 -63.57 -119.09
C PRO A 71 -24.25 -63.44 -117.83
N GLY A 72 -24.73 -64.56 -117.27
CA GLY A 72 -25.48 -64.58 -116.02
C GLY A 72 -24.63 -64.24 -114.81
N ARG A 73 -23.38 -64.73 -114.76
CA ARG A 73 -22.41 -64.32 -113.74
C ARG A 73 -22.02 -62.86 -113.87
N ASP A 74 -21.85 -62.37 -115.09
CA ASP A 74 -21.54 -60.96 -115.34
C ASP A 74 -22.71 -60.05 -114.94
N TYR A 75 -23.96 -60.45 -115.23
CA TYR A 75 -25.16 -59.76 -114.78
C TYR A 75 -25.28 -59.77 -113.25
N LEU A 76 -25.08 -60.92 -112.60
CA LEU A 76 -25.10 -61.03 -111.14
C LEU A 76 -24.04 -60.14 -110.48
N LYS A 77 -22.84 -60.03 -111.08
CA LYS A 77 -21.79 -59.13 -110.61
C LYS A 77 -22.25 -57.68 -110.68
N ARG A 78 -22.84 -57.24 -111.81
CA ARG A 78 -23.39 -55.89 -111.96
C ARG A 78 -24.50 -55.60 -110.95
N LEU A 79 -25.41 -56.55 -110.75
CA LEU A 79 -26.48 -56.42 -109.73
C LEU A 79 -25.93 -56.27 -108.31
N LYS A 80 -24.84 -56.96 -107.97
CA LYS A 80 -24.22 -56.87 -106.63
C LYS A 80 -23.45 -55.57 -106.40
N GLU A 81 -22.96 -54.93 -107.46
CA GLU A 81 -22.27 -53.64 -107.36
C GLU A 81 -23.24 -52.45 -107.35
N MET A 82 -24.43 -52.59 -107.94
CA MET A 82 -25.43 -51.50 -108.01
C MET A 82 -25.82 -50.92 -106.65
N PRO A 83 -26.06 -51.72 -105.58
CA PRO A 83 -26.36 -51.17 -104.25
C PRO A 83 -25.27 -50.24 -103.73
N LYS A 84 -23.99 -50.59 -103.89
CA LYS A 84 -22.88 -49.75 -103.39
C LYS A 84 -22.84 -48.40 -104.10
N VAL A 85 -23.08 -48.39 -105.41
CA VAL A 85 -23.13 -47.15 -106.19
C VAL A 85 -24.30 -46.29 -105.74
N VAL A 86 -25.50 -46.88 -105.61
CA VAL A 86 -26.69 -46.15 -105.16
C VAL A 86 -26.53 -45.63 -103.73
N GLU A 87 -25.96 -46.43 -102.82
CA GLU A 87 -25.68 -46.01 -101.44
C GLU A 87 -24.68 -44.85 -101.38
N ALA A 88 -23.62 -44.88 -102.19
CA ALA A 88 -22.65 -43.80 -102.27
C ALA A 88 -23.29 -42.50 -102.80
N GLU A 89 -24.02 -42.58 -103.90
CA GLU A 89 -24.72 -41.42 -104.49
C GLU A 89 -25.77 -40.84 -103.53
N LEU A 90 -26.55 -41.69 -102.85
CA LEU A 90 -27.53 -41.23 -101.85
C LEU A 90 -26.85 -40.54 -100.67
N ARG A 91 -25.72 -41.08 -100.21
CA ARG A 91 -24.95 -40.47 -99.13
C ARG A 91 -24.41 -39.11 -99.56
N GLU A 92 -23.76 -39.03 -100.71
CA GLU A 92 -23.22 -37.77 -101.24
C GLU A 92 -24.33 -36.72 -101.42
N PHE A 93 -25.50 -37.12 -101.90
CA PHE A 93 -26.66 -36.25 -102.02
C PHE A 93 -27.14 -35.75 -100.65
N VAL A 94 -27.29 -36.63 -99.66
CA VAL A 94 -27.73 -36.25 -98.31
C VAL A 94 -26.71 -35.32 -97.65
N ASP A 95 -25.42 -35.66 -97.71
CA ASP A 95 -24.34 -34.84 -97.15
C ASP A 95 -24.32 -33.44 -97.81
N ALA A 96 -24.51 -33.35 -99.12
CA ALA A 96 -24.60 -32.09 -99.85
C ALA A 96 -25.84 -31.26 -99.47
N MET A 97 -26.99 -31.91 -99.28
CA MET A 97 -28.22 -31.24 -98.86
C MET A 97 -28.14 -30.73 -97.42
N ASP A 98 -27.52 -31.48 -96.51
CA ASP A 98 -27.26 -31.05 -95.14
C ASP A 98 -26.30 -29.85 -95.10
N ALA A 99 -25.22 -29.90 -95.88
CA ALA A 99 -24.29 -28.78 -96.02
C ALA A 99 -24.98 -27.52 -96.57
N LEU A 100 -25.81 -27.67 -97.61
CA LEU A 100 -26.57 -26.55 -98.18
C LEU A 100 -27.58 -25.97 -97.18
N ARG A 101 -28.27 -26.82 -96.41
CA ARG A 101 -29.17 -26.37 -95.34
C ARG A 101 -28.40 -25.53 -94.31
N ASP A 102 -27.26 -26.03 -93.86
CA ASP A 102 -26.47 -25.39 -92.81
C ASP A 102 -25.87 -24.06 -93.31
N GLU A 103 -25.36 -24.01 -94.55
CA GLU A 103 -24.89 -22.78 -95.19
C GLU A 103 -26.03 -21.77 -95.37
N THR A 104 -27.21 -22.23 -95.81
CA THR A 104 -28.40 -21.36 -95.97
C THR A 104 -28.87 -20.81 -94.62
N ARG A 105 -28.79 -21.59 -93.55
CA ARG A 105 -29.18 -21.17 -92.19
C ARG A 105 -28.10 -20.32 -91.51
N LYS A 106 -26.84 -20.43 -91.94
CA LYS A 106 -25.70 -19.78 -91.29
C LYS A 106 -25.89 -18.27 -91.05
N PRO A 107 -26.38 -17.44 -91.98
CA PRO A 107 -26.59 -16.02 -91.72
C PRO A 107 -27.58 -15.74 -90.58
N LEU A 108 -28.64 -16.56 -90.45
CA LEU A 108 -29.59 -16.43 -89.35
C LEU A 108 -28.96 -16.84 -88.03
N THR A 109 -28.22 -17.96 -88.00
CA THR A 109 -27.53 -18.41 -86.79
C THR A 109 -26.47 -17.43 -86.32
N ASP A 110 -25.68 -16.86 -87.25
CA ASP A 110 -24.67 -15.85 -86.94
C ASP A 110 -25.33 -14.56 -86.40
N TRP A 111 -26.49 -14.15 -86.96
CA TRP A 111 -27.27 -13.02 -86.45
C TRP A 111 -27.88 -13.27 -85.07
N GLU A 112 -28.49 -14.44 -84.84
CA GLU A 112 -29.05 -14.86 -83.54
C GLU A 112 -27.96 -14.85 -82.46
N ALA A 113 -26.76 -15.35 -82.80
CA ALA A 113 -25.61 -15.34 -81.90
C ALA A 113 -25.12 -13.92 -81.60
N ALA A 114 -25.05 -13.04 -82.61
CA ALA A 114 -24.64 -11.64 -82.43
C ALA A 114 -25.64 -10.86 -81.56
N VAL A 115 -26.95 -11.04 -81.75
CA VAL A 115 -27.99 -10.42 -80.92
C VAL A 115 -27.89 -10.92 -79.48
N ALA A 116 -27.73 -12.23 -79.28
CA ALA A 116 -27.56 -12.79 -77.95
C ALA A 116 -26.28 -12.30 -77.25
N ALA A 117 -25.17 -12.15 -78.00
CA ALA A 117 -23.92 -11.61 -77.48
C ALA A 117 -24.09 -10.14 -77.06
N LYS A 118 -24.68 -9.30 -77.92
CA LYS A 118 -24.97 -7.89 -77.61
C LYS A 118 -25.88 -7.76 -76.38
N LYS A 119 -26.91 -8.60 -76.27
CA LYS A 119 -27.79 -8.63 -75.10
C LYS A 119 -27.00 -8.92 -73.82
N ARG A 120 -26.13 -9.94 -73.82
CA ARG A 120 -25.30 -10.28 -72.64
C ARG A 120 -24.33 -9.15 -72.28
N GLU A 121 -23.77 -8.48 -73.27
CA GLU A 121 -22.88 -7.34 -73.07
C GLU A 121 -23.61 -6.17 -72.39
N ILE A 122 -24.82 -5.83 -72.88
CA ILE A 122 -25.66 -4.81 -72.26
C ILE A 122 -26.04 -5.23 -70.84
N GLU A 123 -26.52 -6.46 -70.62
CA GLU A 123 -26.91 -6.95 -69.29
C GLU A 123 -25.75 -6.95 -68.30
N ALA A 124 -24.54 -7.32 -68.75
CA ALA A 124 -23.34 -7.28 -67.93
C ALA A 124 -22.99 -5.83 -67.54
N TRP A 125 -22.95 -4.92 -68.52
CA TRP A 125 -22.64 -3.51 -68.27
C TRP A 125 -23.68 -2.84 -67.35
N VAL A 126 -24.97 -3.10 -67.55
CA VAL A 126 -26.03 -2.62 -66.65
C VAL A 126 -25.89 -3.23 -65.26
N GLY A 127 -25.45 -4.49 -65.17
CA GLY A 127 -25.14 -5.16 -63.91
C GLY A 127 -24.02 -4.48 -63.11
N GLU A 128 -22.98 -3.96 -63.76
CA GLU A 128 -21.90 -3.21 -63.11
C GLU A 128 -22.38 -1.92 -62.42
N LEU A 129 -23.54 -1.39 -62.82
CA LEU A 129 -24.16 -0.25 -62.14
C LEU A 129 -24.76 -0.63 -60.76
N ARG A 130 -24.78 -1.91 -60.42
CA ARG A 130 -25.20 -2.40 -59.11
C ARG A 130 -23.97 -2.78 -58.28
N LEU A 131 -23.67 -1.97 -57.27
CA LEU A 131 -22.69 -2.36 -56.25
C LEU A 131 -23.31 -3.30 -55.23
N ASP A 132 -22.48 -4.22 -54.70
CA ASP A 132 -22.87 -5.11 -53.62
C ASP A 132 -23.17 -4.30 -52.33
N PRO A 133 -24.33 -4.49 -51.68
CA PRO A 133 -24.66 -3.76 -50.45
C PRO A 133 -23.66 -3.95 -49.31
N LEU A 134 -23.00 -5.11 -49.22
CA LEU A 134 -21.97 -5.38 -48.23
C LEU A 134 -20.72 -4.53 -48.49
N THR A 135 -20.32 -4.38 -49.75
CA THR A 135 -19.23 -3.49 -50.15
C THR A 135 -19.53 -2.04 -49.75
N ILE A 136 -20.76 -1.57 -50.00
CA ILE A 136 -21.17 -0.21 -49.60
C ILE A 136 -21.14 -0.05 -48.07
N SER A 137 -21.62 -1.05 -47.32
CA SER A 137 -21.76 -0.96 -45.87
C SER A 137 -20.43 -1.00 -45.09
N THR A 138 -19.40 -1.63 -45.66
CA THR A 138 -18.10 -1.82 -44.99
C THR A 138 -17.02 -0.85 -45.46
N ALA A 139 -17.32 -0.04 -46.49
CA ALA A 139 -16.40 0.95 -47.03
C ALA A 139 -16.13 2.12 -46.06
N ASP A 140 -14.94 2.71 -46.20
CA ASP A 140 -14.58 3.97 -45.55
C ASP A 140 -15.09 5.19 -46.33
N SER A 141 -14.97 6.37 -45.73
CA SER A 141 -15.48 7.62 -46.32
C SER A 141 -14.75 8.00 -47.62
N GLU A 142 -13.49 7.63 -47.79
CA GLU A 142 -12.70 7.90 -48.99
C GLU A 142 -13.20 7.06 -50.18
N TYR A 143 -13.33 5.75 -49.99
CA TYR A 143 -13.86 4.84 -51.01
C TYR A 143 -15.27 5.25 -51.45
N LEU A 144 -16.13 5.62 -50.51
CA LEU A 144 -17.50 6.06 -50.80
C LEU A 144 -17.50 7.34 -51.66
N LYS A 145 -16.64 8.31 -51.36
CA LYS A 145 -16.50 9.55 -52.16
C LYS A 145 -16.00 9.26 -53.58
N ILE A 146 -14.99 8.42 -53.72
CA ILE A 146 -14.45 8.02 -55.02
C ILE A 146 -15.53 7.30 -55.84
N SER A 147 -16.25 6.36 -55.21
CA SER A 147 -17.31 5.59 -55.86
C SER A 147 -18.48 6.48 -56.31
N ILE A 148 -18.91 7.44 -55.48
CA ILE A 148 -19.93 8.42 -55.84
C ILE A 148 -19.49 9.21 -57.08
N GLY A 149 -18.26 9.74 -57.08
CA GLY A 149 -17.75 10.49 -58.22
C GLY A 149 -17.64 9.65 -59.50
N ALA A 150 -17.20 8.40 -59.37
CA ALA A 150 -17.14 7.45 -60.48
C ALA A 150 -18.54 7.23 -61.09
N PHE A 151 -19.54 6.91 -60.25
CA PHE A 151 -20.91 6.69 -60.69
C PHE A 151 -21.57 7.94 -61.27
N GLU A 152 -21.37 9.11 -60.65
CA GLU A 152 -21.87 10.39 -61.17
C GLU A 152 -21.35 10.66 -62.58
N GLY A 153 -20.07 10.36 -62.83
CA GLY A 153 -19.41 10.50 -64.13
C GLY A 153 -19.85 9.52 -65.21
N ILE A 154 -20.55 8.42 -64.88
CA ILE A 154 -21.05 7.48 -65.88
C ILE A 154 -22.16 8.15 -66.70
N VAL A 155 -21.91 8.42 -67.98
CA VAL A 155 -22.97 8.87 -68.89
C VAL A 155 -23.72 7.63 -69.40
N ILE A 156 -25.03 7.62 -69.19
CA ILE A 156 -25.92 6.54 -69.65
C ILE A 156 -26.72 7.12 -70.79
N ASP A 157 -26.17 7.04 -72.00
CA ASP A 157 -26.81 7.45 -73.24
C ASP A 157 -26.45 6.49 -74.38
N GLY A 158 -27.29 6.47 -75.41
CA GLY A 158 -27.00 5.82 -76.67
C GLY A 158 -27.99 4.75 -77.09
N GLU A 159 -28.26 4.71 -78.40
CA GLU A 159 -29.19 3.77 -79.04
C GLU A 159 -28.80 2.30 -78.85
N TRP A 160 -27.56 2.00 -78.44
CA TRP A 160 -27.09 0.64 -78.20
C TRP A 160 -27.71 -0.01 -76.96
N LEU A 161 -28.15 0.79 -75.97
CA LEU A 161 -28.84 0.32 -74.76
C LEU A 161 -30.30 -0.07 -75.04
N GLY A 162 -30.97 0.63 -75.96
CA GLY A 162 -32.38 0.40 -76.27
C GLY A 162 -33.26 0.40 -75.00
N ASP A 163 -34.04 -0.66 -74.82
CA ASP A 163 -34.97 -0.81 -73.69
C ASP A 163 -34.29 -0.87 -72.30
N TYR A 164 -32.97 -1.09 -72.25
CA TYR A 164 -32.21 -1.17 -70.99
C TYR A 164 -31.79 0.19 -70.43
N GLU A 165 -31.92 1.28 -71.19
CA GLU A 165 -31.49 2.62 -70.77
C GLU A 165 -32.21 3.06 -69.48
N ALA A 166 -33.53 2.87 -69.41
CA ALA A 166 -34.32 3.23 -68.25
C ALA A 166 -33.93 2.41 -66.99
N GLU A 167 -33.61 1.12 -67.17
CA GLU A 167 -33.13 0.27 -66.08
C GLU A 167 -31.74 0.68 -65.60
N ALA A 168 -30.83 0.99 -66.53
CA ALA A 168 -29.48 1.46 -66.22
C ALA A 168 -29.51 2.79 -65.44
N LEU A 169 -30.31 3.76 -65.90
CA LEU A 169 -30.52 5.03 -65.21
C LEU A 169 -31.07 4.83 -63.79
N ARG A 170 -32.05 3.94 -63.63
CA ARG A 170 -32.61 3.60 -62.31
C ARG A 170 -31.54 2.97 -61.41
N LEU A 171 -30.79 1.99 -61.90
CA LEU A 171 -29.74 1.31 -61.11
C LEU A 171 -28.63 2.27 -60.69
N LYS A 172 -28.19 3.15 -61.59
CA LYS A 172 -27.24 4.21 -61.25
C LYS A 172 -27.79 5.11 -60.14
N ALA A 173 -29.05 5.52 -60.24
CA ALA A 173 -29.69 6.37 -59.22
C ALA A 173 -29.78 5.67 -57.86
N ASP A 174 -30.24 4.42 -57.83
CA ASP A 174 -30.38 3.62 -56.62
C ASP A 174 -29.01 3.38 -55.95
N THR A 175 -27.97 3.04 -56.73
CA THR A 175 -26.61 2.85 -56.22
C THR A 175 -26.04 4.16 -55.66
N LEU A 176 -26.25 5.30 -56.35
CA LEU A 176 -25.82 6.61 -55.85
C LEU A 176 -26.54 6.99 -54.55
N GLU A 177 -27.83 6.71 -54.42
CA GLU A 177 -28.58 6.94 -53.18
C GLU A 177 -28.00 6.10 -52.03
N ALA A 178 -27.74 4.81 -52.27
CA ALA A 178 -27.14 3.91 -51.29
C ALA A 178 -25.74 4.37 -50.85
N LEU A 179 -24.88 4.74 -51.80
CA LEU A 179 -23.53 5.25 -51.53
C LEU A 179 -23.57 6.55 -50.71
N ARG A 180 -24.44 7.50 -51.07
CA ARG A 180 -24.58 8.78 -50.34
C ARG A 180 -25.12 8.56 -48.92
N ALA A 181 -26.10 7.68 -48.75
CA ALA A 181 -26.62 7.33 -47.43
C ALA A 181 -25.55 6.66 -46.56
N ALA A 182 -24.73 5.79 -47.13
CA ALA A 182 -23.59 5.18 -46.44
C ALA A 182 -22.52 6.21 -46.05
N LEU A 183 -22.21 7.16 -46.95
CA LEU A 183 -21.24 8.20 -46.70
C LEU A 183 -21.64 9.08 -45.52
N VAL A 184 -22.91 9.53 -45.48
CA VAL A 184 -23.42 10.34 -44.36
C VAL A 184 -23.25 9.60 -43.03
N LYS A 185 -23.63 8.32 -42.97
CA LYS A 185 -23.47 7.50 -41.76
C LYS A 185 -22.01 7.34 -41.37
N ARG A 186 -21.12 7.17 -42.36
CA ARG A 186 -19.69 6.96 -42.13
C ARG A 186 -19.01 8.23 -41.63
N GLU A 187 -19.33 9.39 -42.21
CA GLU A 187 -18.81 10.69 -41.75
C GLU A 187 -19.32 11.04 -40.36
N GLN A 188 -20.59 10.73 -40.03
CA GLN A 188 -21.12 10.87 -38.68
C GLN A 188 -20.34 10.01 -37.69
N TYR A 189 -20.15 8.73 -38.00
CA TYR A 189 -19.37 7.82 -37.16
C TYR A 189 -17.94 8.32 -36.95
N GLU A 190 -17.25 8.77 -38.01
CA GLU A 190 -15.89 9.29 -37.92
C GLU A 190 -15.81 10.59 -37.09
N ALA A 191 -16.79 11.48 -37.23
CA ALA A 191 -16.90 12.69 -36.42
C ALA A 191 -17.13 12.37 -34.93
N GLU A 192 -18.03 11.42 -34.63
CA GLU A 192 -18.26 10.94 -33.25
C GLU A 192 -17.01 10.32 -32.64
N GLN A 193 -16.27 9.51 -33.40
CA GLN A 193 -14.99 8.95 -32.92
C GLN A 193 -13.95 10.04 -32.66
N ALA A 194 -13.84 11.04 -33.55
CA ALA A 194 -12.93 12.16 -33.35
C ALA A 194 -13.30 13.00 -32.12
N GLU A 195 -14.59 13.24 -31.89
CA GLU A 195 -15.07 13.95 -30.70
C GLU A 195 -14.82 13.14 -29.43
N LEU A 196 -15.05 11.82 -29.44
CA LEU A 196 -14.73 10.94 -28.31
C LEU A 196 -13.24 10.97 -27.95
N VAL A 197 -12.35 11.00 -28.96
CA VAL A 197 -10.90 11.15 -28.73
C VAL A 197 -10.59 12.52 -28.09
N ARG A 198 -11.21 13.60 -28.59
CA ARG A 198 -11.04 14.94 -28.01
C ARG A 198 -11.51 15.00 -26.56
N LEU A 199 -12.69 14.46 -26.28
CA LEU A 199 -13.28 14.42 -24.93
C LEU A 199 -12.42 13.59 -23.96
N ARG A 200 -11.84 12.47 -24.41
CA ARG A 200 -10.89 11.69 -23.60
C ARG A 200 -9.62 12.47 -23.31
N ALA A 201 -9.03 13.14 -24.30
CA ALA A 201 -7.84 13.95 -24.11
C ALA A 201 -8.09 15.15 -23.17
N GLU A 202 -9.26 15.79 -23.28
CA GLU A 202 -9.67 16.88 -22.38
C GLU A 202 -9.88 16.38 -20.94
N ALA A 203 -10.55 15.23 -20.77
CA ALA A 203 -10.75 14.61 -19.47
C ALA A 203 -9.43 14.18 -18.82
N GLU A 204 -8.49 13.60 -19.58
CA GLU A 204 -7.15 13.26 -19.11
C GLU A 204 -6.36 14.51 -18.70
N ALA A 205 -6.41 15.58 -19.51
CA ALA A 205 -5.76 16.84 -19.18
C ALA A 205 -6.35 17.49 -17.92
N GLN A 206 -7.67 17.42 -17.74
CA GLN A 206 -8.33 17.92 -16.54
C GLN A 206 -7.96 17.08 -15.31
N ALA A 207 -7.98 15.76 -15.41
CA ALA A 207 -7.56 14.87 -14.33
C ALA A 207 -6.10 15.12 -13.93
N GLN A 208 -5.22 15.42 -14.89
CA GLN A 208 -3.84 15.79 -14.60
C GLN A 208 -3.76 17.12 -13.86
N ARG A 209 -4.50 18.15 -14.31
CA ARG A 209 -4.58 19.44 -13.60
C ARG A 209 -5.10 19.29 -12.18
N ASP A 210 -6.12 18.47 -11.97
CA ASP A 210 -6.70 18.22 -10.65
C ASP A 210 -5.71 17.50 -9.73
N ARG A 211 -4.96 16.51 -10.25
CA ARG A 211 -3.87 15.86 -9.51
C ARG A 211 -2.75 16.84 -9.16
N ASP A 212 -2.32 17.65 -10.11
CA ASP A 212 -1.26 18.65 -9.89
C ASP A 212 -1.73 19.71 -8.88
N ALA A 213 -2.99 20.12 -8.93
CA ALA A 213 -3.61 21.03 -7.96
C ALA A 213 -3.72 20.40 -6.57
N GLU A 214 -4.09 19.13 -6.45
CA GLU A 214 -4.15 18.42 -5.17
C GLU A 214 -2.74 18.25 -4.58
N ILE A 215 -1.75 17.88 -5.40
CA ILE A 215 -0.35 17.80 -4.98
C ILE A 215 0.12 19.19 -4.49
N ALA A 216 -0.18 20.25 -5.22
CA ALA A 216 0.17 21.61 -4.81
C ALA A 216 -0.53 22.03 -3.50
N ARG A 217 -1.81 21.66 -3.33
CA ARG A 217 -2.56 21.94 -2.10
C ARG A 217 -1.98 21.18 -0.90
N VAL A 218 -1.70 19.89 -1.06
CA VAL A 218 -1.09 19.04 -0.02
C VAL A 218 0.30 19.57 0.35
N ALA A 219 1.12 19.94 -0.65
CA ALA A 219 2.43 20.53 -0.42
C ALA A 219 2.34 21.88 0.31
N ALA A 220 1.40 22.75 -0.07
CA ALA A 220 1.16 24.02 0.60
C ALA A 220 0.67 23.84 2.05
N GLU A 221 -0.23 22.89 2.28
CA GLU A 221 -0.73 22.56 3.62
C GLU A 221 0.38 21.98 4.50
N GLN A 222 1.19 21.05 3.97
CA GLN A 222 2.35 20.51 4.68
C GLN A 222 3.38 21.59 5.00
N ALA A 223 3.66 22.51 4.05
CA ALA A 223 4.52 23.65 4.30
C ALA A 223 3.96 24.56 5.41
N ARG A 224 2.64 24.80 5.44
CA ARG A 224 1.99 25.56 6.52
C ARG A 224 2.13 24.86 7.87
N ILE A 225 1.84 23.56 7.93
CA ILE A 225 1.96 22.76 9.17
C ILE A 225 3.42 22.75 9.66
N GLN A 226 4.39 22.56 8.77
CA GLN A 226 5.81 22.60 9.13
C GLN A 226 6.22 23.99 9.63
N ALA A 227 5.80 25.06 8.96
CA ALA A 227 6.08 26.43 9.40
C ALA A 227 5.43 26.73 10.77
N GLU A 228 4.20 26.26 11.00
CA GLU A 228 3.51 26.41 12.29
C GLU A 228 4.18 25.60 13.40
N GLN A 229 4.62 24.36 13.11
CA GLN A 229 5.39 23.54 14.04
C GLN A 229 6.75 24.16 14.37
N GLN A 230 7.46 24.68 13.37
CA GLN A 230 8.72 25.39 13.59
C GLN A 230 8.50 26.66 14.42
N ALA A 231 7.50 27.47 14.09
CA ALA A 231 7.16 28.66 14.88
C ALA A 231 6.77 28.31 16.33
N LYS A 232 6.03 27.21 16.54
CA LYS A 232 5.69 26.73 17.88
C LYS A 232 6.93 26.22 18.62
N ALA A 233 7.78 25.45 17.98
CA ALA A 233 9.04 24.96 18.56
C ALA A 233 9.98 26.12 18.91
N GLU A 234 10.07 27.14 18.07
CA GLU A 234 10.83 28.36 18.36
C GLU A 234 10.26 29.14 19.54
N ARG A 235 8.92 29.27 19.63
CA ARG A 235 8.25 29.88 20.79
C ARG A 235 8.48 29.09 22.08
N GLU A 236 8.36 27.77 22.03
CA GLU A 236 8.61 26.91 23.19
C GLU A 236 10.09 26.93 23.60
N ALA A 237 11.02 26.95 22.64
CA ALA A 237 12.44 27.10 22.91
C ALA A 237 12.77 28.47 23.49
N ALA A 238 12.15 29.55 22.99
CA ALA A 238 12.27 30.89 23.54
C ALA A 238 11.72 30.96 24.97
N ALA A 239 10.53 30.39 25.21
CA ALA A 239 9.93 30.32 26.54
C ALA A 239 10.78 29.50 27.52
N ARG A 240 11.39 28.38 27.07
CA ARG A 240 12.33 27.61 27.90
C ARG A 240 13.59 28.40 28.23
N ARG A 241 14.16 29.13 27.28
CA ARG A 241 15.33 30.00 27.53
C ARG A 241 14.97 31.13 28.50
N GLU A 242 13.80 31.73 28.36
CA GLU A 242 13.31 32.76 29.28
C GLU A 242 13.10 32.18 30.69
N GLN A 243 12.46 31.02 30.79
CA GLN A 243 12.27 30.32 32.07
C GLN A 243 13.61 29.92 32.70
N GLU A 244 14.57 29.44 31.92
CA GLU A 244 15.90 29.09 32.41
C GLU A 244 16.68 30.32 32.89
N LEU A 245 16.55 31.46 32.21
CA LEU A 245 17.10 32.74 32.68
C LEU A 245 16.43 33.21 33.97
N LEU A 246 15.11 33.06 34.11
CA LEU A 246 14.38 33.38 35.34
C LEU A 246 14.78 32.45 36.49
N ASP A 247 14.92 31.16 36.23
CA ASP A 247 15.35 30.16 37.22
C ASP A 247 16.80 30.39 37.64
N GLN A 248 17.70 30.75 36.71
CA GLN A 248 19.07 31.16 37.01
C GLN A 248 19.11 32.46 37.82
N ALA A 249 18.28 33.45 37.49
CA ALA A 249 18.17 34.69 38.24
C ALA A 249 17.63 34.43 39.67
N ALA A 250 16.61 33.58 39.80
CA ALA A 250 16.05 33.17 41.08
C ALA A 250 17.05 32.35 41.91
N ALA A 251 17.82 31.45 41.28
CA ALA A 251 18.88 30.69 41.93
C ALA A 251 20.00 31.62 42.42
N THR A 252 20.38 32.61 41.59
CA THR A 252 21.38 33.63 41.96
C THR A 252 20.87 34.50 43.11
N GLN A 253 19.61 34.92 43.09
CA GLN A 253 18.98 35.66 44.21
C GLN A 253 18.89 34.82 45.48
N ARG A 254 18.52 33.54 45.39
CA ARG A 254 18.52 32.63 46.55
C ARG A 254 19.91 32.40 47.10
N ALA A 255 20.91 32.21 46.24
CA ALA A 255 22.31 32.08 46.65
C ALA A 255 22.83 33.37 47.31
N ALA A 256 22.49 34.55 46.77
CA ALA A 256 22.84 35.84 47.36
C ALA A 256 22.12 36.08 48.70
N ALA A 257 20.84 35.72 48.81
CA ALA A 257 20.08 35.82 50.05
C ALA A 257 20.61 34.85 51.12
N GLN A 258 20.94 33.62 50.73
CA GLN A 258 21.56 32.65 51.64
C GLN A 258 22.95 33.11 52.09
N ALA A 259 23.78 33.64 51.18
CA ALA A 259 25.07 34.21 51.52
C ALA A 259 24.96 35.44 52.46
N ALA A 260 23.92 36.26 52.29
CA ALA A 260 23.65 37.39 53.19
C ALA A 260 23.21 36.90 54.59
N LEU A 261 22.33 35.90 54.67
CA LEU A 261 21.92 35.28 55.93
C LEU A 261 23.10 34.57 56.63
N ASP A 262 23.95 33.87 55.89
CA ASP A 262 25.13 33.20 56.41
C ASP A 262 26.18 34.22 56.90
N ALA A 263 26.34 35.35 56.20
CA ALA A 263 27.20 36.46 56.63
C ALA A 263 26.66 37.17 57.88
N GLU A 264 25.34 37.36 57.98
CA GLU A 264 24.68 37.94 59.15
C GLU A 264 24.77 37.00 60.36
N ALA A 265 24.53 35.70 60.17
CA ALA A 265 24.72 34.69 61.21
C ALA A 265 26.20 34.56 61.64
N ALA A 266 27.16 34.70 60.71
CA ALA A 266 28.57 34.73 61.04
C ALA A 266 28.94 35.99 61.84
N ALA A 267 28.41 37.16 61.47
CA ALA A 267 28.60 38.41 62.19
C ALA A 267 27.96 38.38 63.60
N GLU A 268 26.78 37.77 63.73
CA GLU A 268 26.10 37.58 65.00
C GLU A 268 26.86 36.60 65.91
N ARG A 269 27.37 35.48 65.36
CA ARG A 269 28.28 34.57 66.08
C ARG A 269 29.55 35.27 66.53
N GLN A 270 30.13 36.14 65.70
CA GLN A 270 31.31 36.93 66.06
C GLN A 270 30.99 37.93 67.17
N ARG A 271 29.83 38.59 67.13
CA ARG A 271 29.36 39.48 68.21
C ARG A 271 29.13 38.72 69.51
N LEU A 272 28.41 37.61 69.48
CA LEU A 272 28.18 36.75 70.64
C LEU A 272 29.50 36.18 71.19
N GLN A 273 30.47 35.84 70.34
CA GLN A 273 31.78 35.38 70.77
C GLN A 273 32.60 36.50 71.43
N LEU A 274 32.54 37.72 70.90
CA LEU A 274 33.15 38.90 71.52
C LEU A 274 32.47 39.27 72.84
N GLU A 275 31.15 39.15 72.92
CA GLU A 275 30.37 39.40 74.14
C GLU A 275 30.65 38.34 75.21
N LEU A 276 30.70 37.06 74.83
CA LEU A 276 31.11 35.97 75.71
C LEU A 276 32.57 36.14 76.17
N GLN A 277 33.49 36.56 75.29
CA GLN A 277 34.86 36.91 75.68
C GLN A 277 34.90 38.10 76.63
N ALA A 278 34.08 39.14 76.39
CA ALA A 278 33.99 40.29 77.28
C ALA A 278 33.43 39.90 78.66
N GLU A 279 32.39 39.07 78.70
CA GLU A 279 31.81 38.54 79.93
C GLU A 279 32.78 37.61 80.66
N GLN A 280 33.47 36.71 79.96
CA GLN A 280 34.54 35.88 80.52
C GLN A 280 35.71 36.72 81.03
N SER A 281 36.08 37.81 80.35
CA SER A 281 37.11 38.73 80.83
C SER A 281 36.66 39.51 82.07
N ARG A 282 35.38 39.91 82.15
CA ARG A 282 34.80 40.58 83.32
C ARG A 282 34.68 39.62 84.50
N ALA A 283 34.26 38.38 84.27
CA ALA A 283 34.21 37.33 85.28
C ALA A 283 35.61 36.95 85.75
N ALA A 284 36.60 36.83 84.85
CA ALA A 284 37.99 36.59 85.20
C ALA A 284 38.62 37.78 85.94
N ALA A 285 38.32 39.02 85.55
CA ALA A 285 38.74 40.23 86.27
C ALA A 285 38.09 40.34 87.64
N ALA A 286 36.79 40.03 87.77
CA ALA A 286 36.09 40.00 89.04
C ALA A 286 36.60 38.86 89.94
N GLN A 287 36.92 37.69 89.39
CA GLN A 287 37.52 36.58 90.13
C GLN A 287 38.97 36.88 90.54
N ALA A 288 39.75 37.57 89.69
CA ALA A 288 41.10 38.03 90.02
C ALA A 288 41.10 39.13 91.09
N GLU A 289 40.16 40.07 91.01
CA GLU A 289 39.92 41.10 92.04
C GLU A 289 39.48 40.45 93.36
N ALA A 290 38.53 39.50 93.32
CA ALA A 290 38.09 38.74 94.49
C ALA A 290 39.22 37.89 95.11
N ASN A 291 40.06 37.25 94.28
CA ASN A 291 41.22 36.50 94.75
C ASN A 291 42.31 37.41 95.32
N ARG A 292 42.51 38.61 94.76
CA ARG A 292 43.48 39.60 95.28
C ARG A 292 42.99 40.18 96.61
N ILE A 293 41.71 40.53 96.72
CA ILE A 293 41.08 40.99 97.96
C ILE A 293 41.08 39.87 99.02
N ALA A 294 40.81 38.62 98.64
CA ALA A 294 40.89 37.49 99.57
C ALA A 294 42.33 37.21 100.03
N ALA A 295 43.33 37.32 99.14
CA ALA A 295 44.74 37.17 99.50
C ALA A 295 45.25 38.31 100.39
N GLU A 296 44.84 39.56 100.12
CA GLU A 296 45.13 40.71 100.97
C GLU A 296 44.46 40.60 102.34
N GLN A 297 43.17 40.21 102.38
CA GLN A 297 42.46 39.99 103.65
C GLN A 297 43.02 38.82 104.45
N HIS A 298 43.45 37.73 103.80
CA HIS A 298 44.06 36.60 104.49
C HIS A 298 45.46 36.95 105.03
N ALA A 299 46.26 37.72 104.29
CA ALA A 299 47.57 38.22 104.75
C ALA A 299 47.45 39.25 105.89
N GLU A 300 46.45 40.14 105.82
CA GLU A 300 46.12 41.10 106.88
C GLU A 300 45.62 40.38 108.15
N GLN A 301 44.72 39.40 108.00
CA GLN A 301 44.22 38.59 109.11
C GLN A 301 45.31 37.73 109.76
N GLU A 302 46.24 37.16 108.99
CA GLU A 302 47.38 36.42 109.55
C GLU A 302 48.37 37.34 110.28
N ARG A 303 48.63 38.56 109.78
CA ARG A 303 49.44 39.56 110.49
C ARG A 303 48.78 39.98 111.81
N ILE A 304 47.48 40.26 111.79
CA ILE A 304 46.73 40.68 112.98
C ILE A 304 46.61 39.52 113.98
N ALA A 305 46.41 38.29 113.52
CA ALA A 305 46.36 37.10 114.37
C ALA A 305 47.73 36.68 114.93
N ALA A 306 48.83 36.99 114.24
CA ALA A 306 50.18 36.79 114.76
C ALA A 306 50.55 37.83 115.85
N VAL A 307 50.16 39.10 115.65
CA VAL A 307 50.34 40.17 116.64
C VAL A 307 49.47 39.92 117.88
N ARG A 308 48.18 39.58 117.71
CA ARG A 308 47.30 39.24 118.85
C ARG A 308 47.76 38.01 119.61
N ARG A 309 48.24 36.94 118.94
CA ARG A 309 48.77 35.75 119.64
C ARG A 309 50.06 36.04 120.40
N ALA A 310 50.88 36.99 119.94
CA ALA A 310 52.07 37.43 120.66
C ALA A 310 51.74 38.33 121.88
N GLU A 311 50.74 39.21 121.75
CA GLU A 311 50.27 40.08 122.84
C GLU A 311 49.47 39.30 123.90
N GLU A 312 48.58 38.39 123.51
CA GLU A 312 47.81 37.56 124.43
C GLU A 312 48.70 36.57 125.19
N ALA A 313 49.73 36.00 124.58
CA ALA A 313 50.70 35.14 125.28
C ALA A 313 51.59 35.91 126.30
N ALA A 314 51.94 37.17 126.00
CA ALA A 314 52.72 38.03 126.90
C ALA A 314 51.88 38.65 128.03
N GLU A 315 50.57 38.78 127.83
CA GLU A 315 49.62 39.31 128.83
C GLU A 315 49.10 38.19 129.75
N LEU A 316 48.87 36.97 129.25
CA LEU A 316 48.52 35.80 130.08
C LEU A 316 49.65 35.46 131.06
N ALA A 317 50.92 35.55 130.63
CA ALA A 317 52.08 35.31 131.48
C ALA A 317 52.21 36.35 132.61
N ARG A 318 51.90 37.63 132.34
CA ARG A 318 51.91 38.72 133.35
C ARG A 318 50.72 38.64 134.32
N GLN A 319 49.57 38.14 133.87
CA GLN A 319 48.38 37.99 134.69
C GLN A 319 48.41 36.74 135.59
N ASP A 320 49.08 35.65 135.18
CA ASP A 320 49.29 34.46 136.02
C ASP A 320 50.35 34.65 137.12
N GLU A 321 51.29 35.59 136.94
CA GLU A 321 52.28 35.96 137.95
C GLU A 321 51.69 36.92 139.00
N ARG A 322 50.83 37.86 138.57
CA ARG A 322 50.05 38.75 139.47
C ARG A 322 48.97 38.01 140.26
N ARG A 323 48.26 37.04 139.66
CA ARG A 323 47.25 36.23 140.37
C ARG A 323 47.85 35.38 141.50
N ARG A 324 49.11 34.94 141.41
CA ARG A 324 49.80 34.21 142.48
C ARG A 324 50.28 35.12 143.62
N ALA A 325 50.63 36.37 143.34
CA ALA A 325 50.99 37.36 144.36
C ALA A 325 49.76 37.91 145.11
N ASP A 326 48.65 38.16 144.41
CA ASP A 326 47.43 38.71 145.00
C ASP A 326 46.64 37.68 145.83
N ALA A 327 46.68 36.39 145.44
CA ALA A 327 46.04 35.32 146.21
C ALA A 327 46.74 35.03 147.55
N ALA A 328 48.06 35.25 147.65
CA ALA A 328 48.82 35.10 148.90
C ALA A 328 48.64 36.31 149.85
N ALA A 329 48.42 37.51 149.32
CA ALA A 329 48.16 38.72 150.11
C ALA A 329 46.72 38.78 150.65
N ALA A 330 45.73 38.32 149.87
CA ALA A 330 44.32 38.34 150.27
C ALA A 330 43.97 37.41 151.45
N GLU A 331 44.72 36.32 151.63
CA GLU A 331 44.48 35.37 152.73
C GLU A 331 45.03 35.85 154.09
N ILE A 332 46.06 36.71 154.08
CA ILE A 332 46.64 37.31 155.30
C ILE A 332 45.73 38.41 155.86
N VAL A 333 45.10 39.20 154.99
CA VAL A 333 44.17 40.29 155.39
C VAL A 333 42.88 39.72 155.98
N ARG A 334 42.31 38.66 155.39
CA ARG A 334 41.07 38.04 155.91
C ARG A 334 41.21 37.48 157.33
N GLN A 335 42.39 36.97 157.70
CA GLN A 335 42.61 36.47 159.06
C GLN A 335 42.82 37.59 160.10
N GLN A 336 43.17 38.81 159.70
CA GLN A 336 43.30 39.97 160.60
C GLN A 336 41.94 40.63 160.85
N GLU A 337 41.12 40.81 159.81
CA GLU A 337 39.80 41.45 159.93
C GLU A 337 38.82 40.64 160.81
N MET A 338 38.92 39.31 160.79
CA MET A 338 38.10 38.43 161.64
C MET A 338 38.43 38.58 163.13
N ARG A 339 39.69 38.93 163.49
CA ARG A 339 40.10 39.12 164.89
C ARG A 339 39.69 40.51 165.41
N GLU A 340 39.70 41.52 164.55
CA GLU A 340 39.32 42.89 164.93
C GLU A 340 37.81 43.06 165.15
N ARG A 341 36.98 42.35 164.38
CA ARG A 341 35.52 42.37 164.57
C ARG A 341 35.08 41.75 165.89
N ASP A 342 35.76 40.69 166.34
CA ASP A 342 35.46 40.01 167.59
C ASP A 342 35.85 40.86 168.82
N GLU A 343 36.95 41.63 168.74
CA GLU A 343 37.33 42.59 169.77
C GLU A 343 36.37 43.79 169.87
N ALA A 344 35.90 44.30 168.73
CA ALA A 344 34.96 45.42 168.70
C ALA A 344 33.61 45.06 169.33
N HIS A 345 33.10 43.85 169.05
CA HIS A 345 31.84 43.35 169.61
C HIS A 345 31.91 43.23 171.14
N ARG A 346 33.02 42.69 171.67
CA ARG A 346 33.25 42.56 173.11
C ARG A 346 33.38 43.89 173.85
N ARG A 347 33.96 44.92 173.21
CA ARG A 347 34.05 46.26 173.82
C ARG A 347 32.68 46.94 173.90
N ALA A 348 31.84 46.78 172.88
CA ALA A 348 30.51 47.38 172.85
C ALA A 348 29.62 46.87 173.99
N ILE A 349 29.55 45.55 174.17
CA ILE A 349 28.69 44.93 175.19
C ILE A 349 29.13 45.28 176.61
N ASN A 350 30.44 45.36 176.86
CA ASN A 350 30.97 45.79 178.16
C ASN A 350 30.64 47.26 178.48
N ARG A 351 30.56 48.11 177.46
CA ARG A 351 30.18 49.52 177.64
C ARG A 351 28.70 49.65 177.99
N THR A 352 27.83 48.89 177.34
CA THR A 352 26.39 48.87 177.67
C THR A 352 26.15 48.37 179.10
N ALA A 353 26.89 47.36 179.55
CA ALA A 353 26.81 46.88 180.93
C ALA A 353 27.29 47.94 181.94
N LEU A 354 28.34 48.69 181.60
CA LEU A 354 28.83 49.80 182.42
C LEU A 354 27.75 50.88 182.61
N GLU A 355 27.12 51.30 181.52
CA GLU A 355 26.08 52.34 181.54
C GLU A 355 24.87 51.91 182.39
N ALA A 356 24.48 50.64 182.33
CA ALA A 356 23.38 50.12 183.15
C ALA A 356 23.70 50.17 184.66
N PHE A 357 24.95 49.92 185.06
CA PHE A 357 25.36 50.04 186.46
C PHE A 357 25.32 51.50 186.94
N ILE A 358 25.72 52.45 186.10
CA ILE A 358 25.65 53.88 186.42
C ILE A 358 24.17 54.29 186.58
N ALA A 359 23.30 53.83 185.68
CA ALA A 359 21.87 54.12 185.71
C ALA A 359 21.14 53.55 186.95
N GLY A 360 21.64 52.44 187.51
CA GLY A 360 21.14 51.87 188.77
C GLY A 360 21.61 52.60 190.04
N GLY A 361 22.36 53.70 189.92
CA GLY A 361 22.87 54.49 191.03
C GLY A 361 24.28 54.09 191.50
N MET A 362 24.99 53.22 190.77
CA MET A 362 26.36 52.83 191.11
C MET A 362 27.37 53.86 190.56
N PRO A 363 28.38 54.30 191.34
CA PRO A 363 29.43 55.16 190.82
C PRO A 363 30.20 54.48 189.69
N GLU A 364 30.56 55.25 188.66
CA GLU A 364 31.19 54.75 187.43
C GLU A 364 32.43 53.89 187.68
N GLU A 365 33.27 54.26 188.65
CA GLU A 365 34.47 53.49 188.99
C GLU A 365 34.13 52.11 189.59
N CYS A 366 33.08 52.03 190.42
CA CYS A 366 32.58 50.75 190.94
C CYS A 366 31.91 49.92 189.83
N ALA A 367 31.19 50.55 188.91
CA ALA A 367 30.59 49.91 187.74
C ALA A 367 31.66 49.29 186.81
N LYS A 368 32.76 50.02 186.53
CA LYS A 368 33.90 49.50 185.74
C LYS A 368 34.52 48.30 186.43
N GLN A 369 34.72 48.40 187.74
CA GLN A 369 35.24 47.30 188.55
C GLN A 369 34.33 46.07 188.47
N ALA A 370 33.00 46.25 188.56
CA ALA A 370 32.02 45.19 188.49
C ALA A 370 32.02 44.50 187.10
N VAL A 371 31.92 45.26 186.00
CA VAL A 371 31.99 44.72 184.63
C VAL A 371 33.29 43.93 184.42
N LYS A 372 34.42 44.45 184.91
CA LYS A 372 35.72 43.78 184.81
C LYS A 372 35.76 42.46 185.58
N LEU A 373 35.23 42.42 186.80
CA LEU A 373 35.22 41.20 187.62
C LEU A 373 34.28 40.12 187.05
N ILE A 374 33.16 40.52 186.43
CA ILE A 374 32.22 39.62 185.77
C ILE A 374 32.80 39.09 184.45
N ALA A 375 33.40 39.96 183.63
CA ALA A 375 34.09 39.56 182.40
C ALA A 375 35.26 38.61 182.67
N GLN A 376 35.95 38.78 183.80
CA GLN A 376 37.00 37.87 184.27
C GLN A 376 36.46 36.63 185.01
N ARG A 377 35.14 36.44 185.13
CA ARG A 377 34.48 35.35 185.87
C ARG A 377 34.93 35.19 187.33
N LYS A 378 35.37 36.28 187.96
CA LYS A 378 35.78 36.28 189.38
C LYS A 378 34.60 36.39 190.34
N ILE A 379 33.42 36.71 189.81
CA ILE A 379 32.16 36.71 190.56
C ILE A 379 31.39 35.44 190.15
N PRO A 380 31.23 34.45 191.05
CA PRO A 380 30.53 33.20 190.74
C PRO A 380 29.06 33.45 190.40
N ALA A 381 28.50 32.60 189.51
CA ALA A 381 27.08 32.60 189.12
C ALA A 381 26.57 33.85 188.35
N ILE A 382 27.47 34.68 187.79
CA ILE A 382 27.09 35.82 186.95
C ILE A 382 28.04 35.92 185.75
N THR A 383 27.53 36.20 184.54
CA THR A 383 28.33 36.23 183.29
C THR A 383 27.85 37.32 182.33
N ILE A 384 28.76 37.84 181.50
CA ILE A 384 28.46 38.72 180.37
C ILE A 384 28.50 37.88 179.09
N SER A 385 27.38 37.85 178.36
CA SER A 385 27.29 37.20 177.05
C SER A 385 27.75 38.18 175.98
N TYR A 386 28.70 37.76 175.16
CA TYR A 386 29.23 38.54 174.05
C TYR A 386 28.67 38.05 172.73
#